data_AF-A0A3N1Q5X8-F1
#
_entry.id   AF-A0A3N1Q5X8-F1
#
_cell.length_a   1.000
_cell.length_b   1.000
_cell.length_c   1.000
_cell.angle_alpha   90.00
_cell.angle_beta   90.00
_cell.angle_gamma   90.00
#
_symmetry.space_group_name_H-M   'P 1'
#
loop_
_entity.id
_entity.type
_entity.pdbx_description
1 polymer ?
#
loop_
_entity_poly.entity_id
_entity_poly.type
_entity_poly.pdbx_seq_one_letter_code
_entity_poly.pdbx_strand_id
1 'polypeptide(L)' 'MDKADIAGDYIEQSIELALENQRNRTTATSDDPHCEECGVEIPAKRREALPGCPTCVDCQQLLEAKTRNYR' A
#
# COMPACT_ATOMS: atom_id res chain seq x y z
N MET A 1 9.08 -35.17 -9.51
CA MET A 1 9.01 -33.73 -9.78
C MET A 1 9.96 -33.41 -10.90
N ASP A 2 9.42 -32.98 -12.02
CA ASP A 2 10.19 -32.43 -13.12
C ASP A 2 10.42 -30.92 -12.90
N LYS A 3 11.08 -30.26 -13.86
CA LYS A 3 11.36 -28.82 -13.77
C LYS A 3 10.08 -27.97 -13.82
N ALA A 4 9.00 -28.49 -14.41
CA ALA A 4 7.74 -27.78 -14.52
C ALA A 4 6.99 -27.80 -13.18
N ASP A 5 7.00 -28.94 -12.48
CA ASP A 5 6.46 -29.06 -11.13
C ASP A 5 7.12 -28.04 -10.17
N ILE A 6 8.46 -27.97 -10.18
CA ILE A 6 9.22 -27.04 -9.33
C ILE A 6 8.91 -25.58 -9.69
N ALA A 7 8.78 -25.25 -10.98
CA ALA A 7 8.44 -23.90 -11.42
C ALA A 7 7.05 -23.48 -10.94
N GLY A 8 6.08 -24.40 -10.96
CA GLY A 8 4.73 -24.17 -10.44
C GLY A 8 4.74 -23.79 -8.96
N ASP A 9 5.45 -24.57 -8.14
CA ASP A 9 5.57 -24.32 -6.69
C ASP A 9 6.19 -22.94 -6.39
N TYR A 10 7.23 -22.55 -7.13
CA TYR A 10 7.84 -21.21 -6.98
C TYR A 10 6.89 -20.07 -7.36
N ILE A 11 6.10 -20.25 -8.42
CA ILE A 11 5.12 -19.26 -8.84
C ILE A 11 4.05 -19.10 -7.75
N GLU A 12 3.52 -20.21 -7.23
CA GLU A 12 2.49 -20.19 -6.18
C GLU A 12 3.01 -19.49 -4.91
N GLN A 13 4.22 -19.83 -4.46
CA GLN A 13 4.87 -19.14 -3.33
C GLN A 13 5.05 -17.65 -3.60
N SER A 14 5.47 -17.26 -4.80
CA SER A 14 5.65 -15.85 -5.15
C SER A 14 4.34 -15.05 -5.13
N ILE A 15 3.24 -15.68 -5.56
CA ILE A 15 1.91 -15.07 -5.57
C ILE A 15 1.41 -14.92 -4.14
N GLU A 16 1.57 -15.95 -3.30
CA GLU A 16 1.18 -15.91 -1.90
C GLU A 16 1.88 -14.77 -1.15
N LEU A 17 3.20 -14.66 -1.33
CA LEU A 17 3.99 -13.57 -0.75
C LEU A 17 3.54 -12.19 -1.26
N ALA A 18 3.19 -12.06 -2.54
CA ALA A 18 2.70 -10.79 -3.10
C ALA A 18 1.34 -10.39 -2.49
N LEU A 19 0.43 -11.36 -2.33
CA LEU A 19 -0.89 -11.14 -1.73
C LEU A 19 -0.77 -10.73 -0.25
N GLU A 20 0.09 -11.40 0.51
CA GLU A 20 0.31 -11.08 1.92
C GLU A 20 0.86 -9.67 2.11
N ASN A 21 1.86 -9.30 1.31
CA ASN A 21 2.42 -7.94 1.32
C ASN A 21 1.38 -6.87 0.96
N GLN A 22 0.49 -7.17 0.01
CA GLN A 22 -0.58 -6.24 -0.39
C GLN A 22 -1.60 -6.05 0.75
N ARG A 23 -1.97 -7.13 1.45
CA ARG A 23 -2.88 -7.07 2.60
C ARG A 23 -2.32 -6.21 3.73
N ASN A 24 -1.05 -6.41 4.09
CA ASN A 24 -0.41 -5.65 5.17
C ASN A 24 -0.28 -4.15 4.84
N ARG A 25 -0.21 -3.77 3.57
CA ARG A 25 -0.13 -2.37 3.16
C ARG A 25 -1.46 -1.62 3.33
N THR A 26 -2.59 -2.33 3.40
CA THR A 26 -3.93 -1.73 3.53
C THR A 26 -4.40 -1.51 4.96
N THR A 27 -3.68 -2.01 5.98
CA THR A 27 -4.12 -1.96 7.39
C THR A 27 -3.55 -0.79 8.19
N ALA A 28 -3.02 0.25 7.54
CA ALA A 28 -2.65 1.47 8.25
C ALA A 28 -3.94 2.16 8.70
N THR A 29 -4.29 2.03 9.97
CA THR A 29 -5.42 2.73 10.61
C THR A 29 -4.88 3.90 11.41
N SER A 30 -4.87 5.09 10.81
CA SER A 30 -4.74 6.33 11.56
C SER A 30 -6.15 6.91 11.81
N ASP A 31 -6.52 7.07 13.09
CA ASP A 31 -7.76 7.74 13.49
C ASP A 31 -7.63 9.28 13.49
N ASP A 32 -6.41 9.80 13.28
CA ASP A 32 -6.16 11.24 13.26
C ASP A 32 -6.67 11.86 11.94
N PRO A 33 -7.48 12.92 11.99
CA PRO A 33 -7.96 13.59 10.79
C PRO A 33 -6.90 14.47 10.11
N HIS A 34 -5.67 14.55 10.62
CA HIS A 34 -4.59 15.35 10.04
C HIS A 34 -3.54 14.45 9.37
N CYS A 35 -2.97 14.97 8.28
CA CYS A 35 -1.89 14.33 7.56
C CYS A 35 -0.62 14.30 8.41
N GLU A 36 0.03 13.15 8.54
CA GLU A 36 1.27 12.99 9.31
C GLU A 36 2.47 13.76 8.69
N GLU A 37 2.46 13.95 7.36
CA GLU A 37 3.57 14.58 6.63
C GLU A 37 3.51 16.13 6.64
N CYS A 38 2.31 16.71 6.53
CA CYS A 38 2.15 18.17 6.40
C CYS A 38 1.22 18.80 7.43
N GLY A 39 0.58 18.01 8.30
CA GLY A 39 -0.32 18.48 9.36
C GLY A 39 -1.67 19.02 8.89
N VAL A 40 -1.97 18.99 7.58
CA VAL A 40 -3.25 19.49 7.05
C VAL A 40 -4.37 18.48 7.28
N GLU A 41 -5.60 18.97 7.43
CA GLU A 41 -6.77 18.11 7.55
C GLU A 41 -7.01 17.25 6.29
N ILE A 42 -7.28 15.95 6.51
CA ILE A 42 -7.54 14.98 5.45
C ILE A 42 -9.00 15.13 4.98
N PRO A 43 -9.23 15.38 3.67
CA PRO A 43 -10.57 15.61 3.15
C PRO A 43 -11.50 14.43 3.43
N ALA A 44 -12.77 14.72 3.75
CA ALA A 44 -13.77 13.69 4.08
C ALA A 44 -13.91 12.60 3.00
N LYS A 45 -13.87 13.00 1.71
CA LYS A 45 -13.88 12.06 0.57
C LYS A 45 -12.77 11.01 0.63
N ARG A 46 -11.59 11.38 1.16
CA ARG A 46 -10.44 10.49 1.28
C ARG A 46 -10.58 9.56 2.48
N ARG A 47 -11.09 10.07 3.60
CA ARG A 47 -11.41 9.27 4.80
C ARG A 47 -12.52 8.24 4.55
N GLU A 48 -13.49 8.56 3.70
CA GLU A 48 -14.54 7.63 3.28
C GLU A 48 -14.02 6.54 2.34
N ALA A 49 -13.20 6.91 1.35
CA ALA A 49 -12.66 5.97 0.38
C ALA A 49 -11.58 5.04 0.98
N LEU A 50 -10.72 5.58 1.84
CA LEU A 50 -9.65 4.85 2.53
C LEU A 50 -9.66 5.22 4.02
N PRO A 51 -10.47 4.55 4.84
CA PRO A 51 -10.44 4.75 6.29
C PRO A 51 -9.06 4.36 6.83
N GLY A 52 -8.43 5.27 7.58
CA GLY A 52 -7.10 5.05 8.16
C GLY A 52 -5.93 5.65 7.38
N CYS A 53 -6.16 6.32 6.25
CA CYS A 53 -5.08 6.91 5.46
C CYS A 53 -4.26 7.96 6.26
N PRO A 54 -2.95 7.74 6.48
CA PRO A 54 -2.12 8.65 7.31
C PRO A 54 -1.72 9.95 6.60
N THR A 55 -1.98 10.06 5.29
CA THR A 55 -1.51 11.18 4.46
C THR A 55 -2.63 11.80 3.61
N CYS A 56 -2.51 13.11 3.38
CA CYS A 56 -3.38 13.82 2.44
C CYS A 56 -3.10 13.38 0.99
N VAL A 57 -3.98 13.76 0.07
CA VAL A 57 -3.87 13.38 -1.35
C VAL A 57 -2.56 13.87 -1.97
N ASP A 58 -2.14 15.09 -1.66
CA ASP A 58 -0.93 15.69 -2.24
C ASP A 58 0.33 14.99 -1.74
N CYS A 59 0.43 14.76 -0.42
CA CYS A 59 1.55 14.01 0.16
C CYS A 59 1.61 12.57 -0.36
N GLN A 60 0.46 11.90 -0.51
CA GLN A 60 0.43 10.55 -1.08
C GLN A 60 0.92 10.55 -2.53
N GLN A 61 0.50 11.51 -3.36
CA GLN A 61 0.96 11.61 -4.74
C GLN A 61 2.47 11.80 -4.82
N LEU A 62 3.05 12.62 -3.92
CA LEU A 62 4.50 12.81 -3.83
C LEU A 62 5.22 11.53 -3.41
N LEU A 63 4.69 10.79 -2.43
CA LEU A 63 5.24 9.51 -2.00
C LEU A 63 5.21 8.48 -3.14
N GLU A 64 4.09 8.37 -3.85
CA GLU A 64 3.94 7.47 -4.99
C GLU A 64 4.85 7.85 -6.17
N ALA A 65 5.01 9.15 -6.45
CA ALA A 65 5.95 9.64 -7.45
C ALA A 65 7.40 9.30 -7.07
N LYS A 66 7.78 9.51 -5.80
CA LYS A 66 9.09 9.10 -5.27
C LYS A 66 9.29 7.60 -5.46
N THR A 67 8.40 6.75 -4.95
CA THR A 67 8.53 5.29 -5.07
C THR A 67 8.61 4.82 -6.52
N ARG A 68 7.87 5.45 -7.44
CA ARG A 68 7.93 5.12 -8.87
C ARG A 68 9.26 5.50 -9.51
N ASN A 69 9.88 6.58 -9.07
CA ASN A 69 11.16 7.07 -9.60
C ASN A 69 12.39 6.39 -8.97
N TYR A 70 12.25 5.75 -7.81
CA TYR A 70 13.34 5.00 -7.14
C TYR A 70 13.39 3.50 -7.51
N ARG A 71 12.57 3.06 -8.48
CA ARG A 71 12.55 1.68 -9.00
C ARG A 71 13.27 1.56 -10.33
#